data_AF-A0A974P3D5-F1
#
_entry.id   AF-A0A974P3D5-F1
#
_cell.length_a   1.000
_cell.length_b   1.000
_cell.length_c   1.000
_cell.angle_alpha   90.00
_cell.angle_beta   90.00
_cell.angle_gamma   90.00
#
_symmetry.space_group_name_H-M   'P 1'
#
loop_
_entity.id
_entity.type
_entity.pdbx_description
1 polymer ?
#
loop_
_entity_poly.entity_id
_entity_poly.type
_entity_poly.pdbx_seq_one_letter_code
_entity_poly.pdbx_strand_id
1 'polypeptide(L)'
;MTGEAWDLSQNLLLRSVALGMRYALPHMKARGGGAIVNTASIAGTQAGAGPIAYSVAKAGVIHLTKVAAAELARDGVRVNAICPGLILTNIFTPAA
;
A
#
# COMPACT_ATOMS: atom_id res chain seq x y z
N MET A 1 -2.06 22.44 2.73
CA MET A 1 -1.35 21.25 3.25
C MET A 1 0.05 21.69 3.62
N THR A 2 0.47 21.45 4.87
CA THR A 2 1.85 21.72 5.30
C THR A 2 2.78 20.60 4.83
N GLY A 3 4.09 20.86 4.79
CA GLY A 3 5.09 19.81 4.52
C GLY A 3 4.97 18.64 5.51
N GLU A 4 4.79 18.94 6.80
CA GLU A 4 4.62 17.91 7.84
C GLU A 4 3.40 17.02 7.62
N ALA A 5 2.26 17.59 7.20
CA ALA A 5 1.05 16.82 6.91
C ALA A 5 1.22 15.92 5.68
N TRP A 6 1.96 16.40 4.67
CA TRP A 6 2.35 15.59 3.52
C TRP A 6 3.25 14.43 3.96
N ASP A 7 4.30 14.73 4.72
CA ASP A 7 5.28 13.74 5.18
C ASP A 7 4.63 12.68 6.06
N LEU A 8 3.72 13.08 6.96
CA LEU A 8 2.93 12.13 7.75
C LEU A 8 2.12 11.19 6.85
N SER A 9 1.46 11.73 5.82
CA SER A 9 0.69 10.92 4.86
C SER A 9 1.58 9.94 4.11
N GLN A 10 2.73 10.38 3.59
CA GLN A 10 3.65 9.50 2.86
C GLN A 10 4.28 8.44 3.78
N ASN A 11 4.68 8.83 4.99
CA ASN A 11 5.24 7.92 5.98
C ASN A 11 4.24 6.84 6.38
N LEU A 12 3.00 7.24 6.68
CA LEU A 12 1.96 6.31 7.11
C LEU A 12 1.45 5.43 5.97
N LEU A 13 1.24 5.97 4.78
CA LEU A 13 0.49 5.26 3.73
C LEU A 13 1.39 4.49 2.76
N LEU A 14 2.62 4.96 2.52
CA LEU A 14 3.54 4.36 1.55
C LEU A 14 4.75 3.74 2.24
N ARG A 15 5.46 4.50 3.08
CA ARG A 15 6.69 4.02 3.72
C ARG A 15 6.41 2.83 4.64
N SER A 16 5.33 2.88 5.42
CA SER A 16 4.93 1.78 6.31
C SER A 16 4.70 0.47 5.55
N VAL A 17 4.12 0.53 4.35
CA VAL A 17 3.86 -0.64 3.49
C VAL A 17 5.18 -1.23 2.99
N ALA A 18 6.09 -0.39 2.49
CA ALA A 18 7.42 -0.81 2.06
C ALA A 18 8.21 -1.48 3.20
N LEU A 19 8.20 -0.86 4.38
CA LEU A 19 8.89 -1.40 5.55
C LEU A 19 8.22 -2.67 6.08
N GLY A 20 6.89 -2.74 6.09
CA GLY A 20 6.14 -3.93 6.47
C GLY A 20 6.52 -5.14 5.61
N MET A 21 6.59 -4.95 4.29
CA MET A 21 7.10 -6.00 3.38
C MET A 21 8.54 -6.38 3.69
N ARG A 22 9.43 -5.40 3.88
CA ARG A 22 10.84 -5.63 4.24
C ARG A 22 10.97 -6.51 5.48
N TYR A 23 10.20 -6.25 6.53
CA TYR A 23 10.28 -7.00 7.78
C TYR A 23 9.61 -8.38 7.69
N ALA A 24 8.55 -8.53 6.88
CA ALA A 24 7.93 -9.84 6.65
C ALA A 24 8.82 -10.77 5.81
N LEU A 25 9.58 -10.20 4.86
CA LEU A 25 10.27 -10.95 3.82
C LEU A 25 11.25 -12.02 4.33
N PRO A 26 12.11 -11.79 5.34
CA PRO A 26 13.01 -12.84 5.85
C PRO A 26 12.24 -14.08 6.33
N HIS A 27 11.11 -13.89 7.02
CA HIS A 27 10.28 -14.98 7.50
C HIS A 27 9.58 -15.71 6.35
N MET A 28 9.13 -14.98 5.32
CA MET A 28 8.53 -15.57 4.12
C MET A 28 9.55 -16.40 3.33
N LYS A 29 10.78 -15.91 3.17
CA LYS A 29 11.87 -16.66 2.52
C LYS A 29 12.22 -17.93 3.29
N ALA A 30 12.33 -17.85 4.62
CA ALA A 30 12.66 -19.00 5.46
C ALA A 30 11.64 -20.15 5.37
N ARG A 31 10.35 -19.84 5.14
CA ARG A 31 9.29 -20.84 4.94
C ARG A 31 9.08 -21.27 3.47
N GLY A 32 9.92 -20.80 2.54
CA GLY A 32 9.86 -21.17 1.12
C GLY A 32 8.89 -20.35 0.25
N GLY A 33 8.43 -19.19 0.72
CA GLY A 33 7.60 -18.26 -0.07
C GLY A 33 6.32 -17.80 0.64
N GLY A 34 5.44 -17.13 -0.12
CA GLY A 34 4.14 -16.70 0.41
C GLY A 34 3.43 -15.66 -0.47
N ALA A 35 2.47 -14.96 0.13
CA ALA A 35 1.70 -13.93 -0.54
C ALA A 35 1.59 -12.65 0.31
N ILE A 36 1.79 -11.50 -0.33
CA ILE A 36 1.56 -10.17 0.22
C ILE A 36 0.42 -9.53 -0.57
N VAL A 37 -0.56 -8.96 0.15
CA VAL A 37 -1.64 -8.17 -0.43
C VAL A 37 -1.59 -6.77 0.17
N ASN A 38 -1.27 -5.80 -0.66
CA ASN A 38 -1.22 -4.39 -0.28
C ASN A 38 -2.57 -3.72 -0.55
N THR A 39 -3.07 -2.98 0.44
CA THR A 39 -4.30 -2.19 0.28
C THR A 39 -3.97 -0.81 -0.30
N ALA A 40 -4.17 -0.65 -1.60
CA ALA A 40 -4.09 0.63 -2.30
C ALA A 40 -5.44 1.37 -2.23
N SER A 41 -5.86 2.02 -3.33
CA SER A 41 -7.12 2.77 -3.44
C SER A 41 -7.37 3.13 -4.90
N ILE A 42 -8.64 3.28 -5.31
CA ILE A 42 -8.98 3.92 -6.60
C ILE A 42 -8.42 5.35 -6.71
N ALA A 43 -8.14 6.03 -5.59
CA ALA A 43 -7.47 7.33 -5.59
C ALA A 43 -6.04 7.26 -6.15
N GLY A 44 -5.42 6.08 -6.15
CA GLY A 44 -4.14 5.85 -6.80
C GLY A 44 -4.23 5.60 -8.31
N THR A 45 -5.44 5.39 -8.86
CA THR A 45 -5.66 5.09 -10.28
C THR A 45 -6.35 6.21 -11.03
N GLN A 46 -7.07 7.10 -10.34
CA GLN A 46 -7.82 8.20 -10.95
C GLN A 46 -7.87 9.44 -10.04
N ALA A 47 -8.15 10.59 -10.65
CA ALA A 47 -8.41 11.83 -9.91
C ALA A 47 -9.80 11.82 -9.25
N GLY A 48 -10.02 12.72 -8.29
CA GLY A 48 -11.33 12.95 -7.66
C GLY A 48 -11.75 11.92 -6.60
N ALA A 49 -10.95 10.87 -6.35
CA ALA A 49 -11.27 9.83 -5.37
C ALA A 49 -10.51 9.96 -4.03
N GLY A 50 -9.76 11.06 -3.83
CA GLY A 50 -9.11 11.36 -2.55
C GLY A 50 -8.20 12.59 -2.59
N PRO A 51 -7.75 13.08 -1.41
CA PRO A 51 -6.81 14.21 -1.30
C PRO A 51 -5.45 13.90 -1.96
N ILE A 52 -4.74 14.94 -2.43
CA ILE A 52 -3.50 14.79 -3.21
C ILE A 52 -2.43 13.90 -2.54
N ALA A 53 -2.15 14.10 -1.25
CA ALA A 53 -1.15 13.30 -0.53
C ALA A 53 -1.52 11.82 -0.45
N TYR A 54 -2.78 11.55 -0.16
CA TYR A 54 -3.33 10.19 -0.11
C TYR A 54 -3.27 9.52 -1.49
N SER A 55 -3.75 10.22 -2.53
CA SER A 55 -3.77 9.72 -3.91
C SER A 55 -2.37 9.39 -4.42
N VAL A 56 -1.39 10.28 -4.21
CA VAL A 56 0.01 10.04 -4.58
C VAL A 56 0.61 8.86 -3.81
N ALA A 57 0.37 8.78 -2.49
CA ALA A 57 0.86 7.65 -1.70
C ALA A 57 0.27 6.32 -2.19
N LYS A 58 -1.03 6.28 -2.51
CA LYS A 58 -1.73 5.09 -2.99
C LYS A 58 -1.33 4.70 -4.42
N ALA A 59 -1.03 5.66 -5.29
CA ALA A 59 -0.37 5.39 -6.56
C ALA A 59 1.03 4.78 -6.35
N GLY A 60 1.78 5.30 -5.37
CA GLY A 60 3.05 4.74 -4.92
C GLY A 60 2.92 3.29 -4.46
N VAL A 61 1.89 2.94 -3.69
CA VAL A 61 1.64 1.55 -3.25
C VAL A 61 1.36 0.62 -4.44
N ILE A 62 0.61 1.09 -5.45
CA ILE A 62 0.37 0.31 -6.69
C ILE A 62 1.69 0.03 -7.41
N HIS A 63 2.53 1.05 -7.59
CA HIS A 63 3.80 0.86 -8.29
C HIS A 63 4.80 0.04 -7.47
N LEU A 64 4.92 0.30 -6.17
CA LEU A 64 5.70 -0.49 -5.23
C LEU A 64 5.34 -1.97 -5.30
N THR A 65 4.04 -2.29 -5.36
CA THR A 65 3.57 -3.68 -5.51
C THR A 65 4.06 -4.31 -6.80
N LYS A 66 3.99 -3.59 -7.94
CA LYS A 66 4.48 -4.09 -9.24
C LYS A 66 5.98 -4.38 -9.20
N VAL A 67 6.77 -3.47 -8.63
CA VAL A 67 8.23 -3.63 -8.52
C VAL A 67 8.57 -4.79 -7.58
N ALA A 68 7.96 -4.83 -6.39
CA ALA A 68 8.20 -5.90 -5.42
C ALA A 68 7.79 -7.28 -5.96
N ALA A 69 6.70 -7.38 -6.72
CA ALA A 69 6.30 -8.64 -7.34
C ALA A 69 7.37 -9.17 -8.30
N ALA A 70 7.99 -8.30 -9.10
CA ALA A 70 9.05 -8.68 -10.03
C ALA A 70 10.33 -9.13 -9.29
N GLU A 71 10.73 -8.39 -8.25
CA GLU A 71 11.93 -8.70 -7.47
C GLU A 71 11.79 -9.99 -6.67
N LEU A 72 10.63 -10.21 -6.05
CA LEU A 72 10.42 -11.30 -5.10
C LEU A 72 9.88 -12.59 -5.72
N ALA A 73 9.61 -12.59 -7.03
CA ALA A 73 9.12 -13.77 -7.74
C ALA A 73 10.06 -14.99 -7.59
N ARG A 74 11.38 -14.76 -7.64
CA ARG A 74 12.39 -15.83 -7.48
C ARG A 74 12.43 -16.40 -6.06
N ASP A 75 11.97 -15.64 -5.08
CA ASP A 75 11.87 -16.08 -3.68
C ASP A 75 10.55 -16.84 -3.39
N GLY A 76 9.73 -17.12 -4.41
CA GLY A 76 8.42 -17.75 -4.21
C GLY A 76 7.40 -16.84 -3.53
N VAL A 77 7.63 -15.52 -3.51
CA VAL A 77 6.73 -14.55 -2.87
C VAL A 77 5.94 -13.79 -3.93
N ARG A 78 4.61 -13.92 -3.90
CA ARG A 78 3.69 -13.17 -4.75
C ARG A 78 3.28 -11.87 -4.06
N VAL A 79 3.28 -10.76 -4.79
CA VAL A 79 2.85 -9.46 -4.25
C VAL A 79 1.75 -8.89 -5.15
N ASN A 80 0.61 -8.56 -4.58
CA ASN A 80 -0.53 -7.99 -5.31
C ASN A 80 -1.10 -6.79 -4.55
N ALA A 81 -1.78 -5.91 -5.27
CA ALA A 81 -2.48 -4.77 -4.69
C ALA A 81 -3.97 -4.85 -5.00
N ILE A 82 -4.79 -4.54 -4.01
CA ILE A 82 -6.22 -4.28 -4.21
C ILE A 82 -6.46 -2.78 -4.15
N CYS A 83 -7.35 -2.26 -5.00
CA CYS A 83 -7.69 -0.83 -5.06
C CYS A 83 -9.17 -0.63 -4.71
N PRO A 84 -9.53 -0.56 -3.41
CA PRO A 84 -10.92 -0.37 -3.01
C PRO A 84 -11.50 0.95 -3.53
N GLY A 85 -12.76 0.89 -3.94
CA GLY A 85 -13.61 2.06 -4.19
C GLY A 85 -14.23 2.59 -2.90
N LEU A 86 -15.45 3.12 -3.00
CA LEU A 86 -16.21 3.45 -1.80
C LEU A 86 -16.69 2.16 -1.13
N ILE A 87 -16.11 1.84 0.02
CA ILE A 87 -16.54 0.76 0.89
C ILE A 87 -17.04 1.40 2.18
N LEU A 88 -18.26 1.05 2.60
CA LEU A 88 -18.83 1.54 3.85
C LEU A 88 -18.08 0.90 5.03
N THR A 89 -17.18 1.68 5.62
CA THR A 89 -16.46 1.37 6.85
C THR A 89 -16.54 2.57 7.78
N ASN A 90 -16.06 2.41 9.00
CA ASN A 90 -15.97 3.50 9.98
C ASN A 90 -14.94 4.60 9.62
N ILE A 91 -14.32 4.55 8.44
CA ILE A 91 -13.40 5.60 7.96
C ILE A 91 -14.13 6.90 7.61
N PHE A 92 -15.42 6.82 7.25
CA PHE A 92 -16.24 7.97 6.88
C PHE A 92 -17.24 8.37 7.97
N THR A 93 -17.56 7.45 8.88
CA THR A 93 -18.52 7.65 9.96
C THR A 93 -17.97 7.04 11.24
N PRO A 94 -18.03 7.73 12.39
CA PRO A 94 -17.67 7.12 13.67
C PRO A 94 -18.42 5.80 13.87
N ALA A 95 -17.78 4.81 14.49
CA ALA A 95 -18.50 3.62 14.93
C ALA A 95 -19.58 4.06 15.94
N ALA A 96 -20.81 3.59 15.75
CA ALA A 96 -21.90 3.79 16.70
C ALA A 96 -21.57 3.15 18.06
#